data_AF-X1S3C0-F1
#
_entry.id   AF-X1S3C0-F1
#
_cell.length_a   1.000
_cell.length_b   1.000
_cell.length_c   1.000
_cell.angle_alpha   90.00
_cell.angle_beta   90.00
_cell.angle_gamma   90.00
#
_symmetry.space_group_name_H-M   'P 1'
#
loop_
_entity.id
_entity.type
_entity.pdbx_description
1 polymer ?
#
loop_
_entity_poly.entity_id
_entity_poly.type
_entity_poly.pdbx_seq_one_letter_code
_entity_poly.pdbx_strand_id
1 'polypeptide(L)'
;MAKLIDREIIPRIMDKIDSPEILLLVGARQVGKTSAVHLIMNRLRERVNPQNIHFFDLEDFRILDLVNKGPAVFIHFLHSEYQISNMKQYLFLGEIQYADYPSNFLKLIHDHHPQFKVVASGSSTLSIRQKFKDSLAGRKRVFQIHTLNFKEFLIFRNQHKLAELLLPSIFVDIKTIQAINWDRILFHADELSGMFEEFALYGGDPAVVLNHDKNDKVELLLEKEKNCLLALKE
;
A
#
# COMPACT_ATOMS: atom_id res chain seq x y z
N MET A 1 6.55 -2.69 17.30
CA MET A 1 6.22 -2.64 15.85
C MET A 1 7.46 -3.04 15.07
N ALA A 2 7.33 -3.89 14.06
CA ALA A 2 8.43 -4.17 13.14
C ALA A 2 8.89 -2.88 12.44
N LYS A 3 10.18 -2.78 12.10
CA LYS A 3 10.74 -1.63 11.39
C LYS A 3 10.04 -1.46 10.04
N LEU A 4 9.46 -0.28 9.80
CA LEU A 4 8.92 0.07 8.48
C LEU A 4 10.08 0.39 7.53
N ILE A 5 10.12 -0.29 6.39
CA ILE A 5 11.10 -0.07 5.33
C ILE A 5 10.40 0.61 4.16
N ASP A 6 11.01 1.66 3.62
CA ASP A 6 10.42 2.48 2.57
C ASP A 6 10.20 1.69 1.26
N ARG A 7 9.26 2.16 0.44
CA ARG A 7 8.87 1.52 -0.83
C ARG A 7 8.90 2.53 -1.97
N GLU A 8 9.30 2.10 -3.18
CA GLU A 8 9.41 2.99 -4.35
C GLU A 8 8.07 3.61 -4.78
N ILE A 9 6.95 3.00 -4.38
CA ILE A 9 5.60 3.50 -4.68
C ILE A 9 5.18 4.69 -3.78
N ILE A 10 5.79 4.85 -2.60
CA ILE A 10 5.36 5.88 -1.61
C ILE A 10 5.47 7.30 -2.18
N PRO A 11 6.59 7.72 -2.81
CA PRO A 11 6.68 9.06 -3.40
C PRO A 11 5.56 9.35 -4.40
N ARG A 12 5.19 8.38 -5.25
CA ARG A 12 4.13 8.54 -6.25
C ARG A 12 2.74 8.72 -5.63
N ILE A 13 2.49 8.04 -4.51
CA ILE A 13 1.25 8.22 -3.76
C ILE A 13 1.25 9.59 -3.10
N MET A 14 2.38 10.00 -2.52
CA MET A 14 2.57 11.32 -1.91
C MET A 14 2.36 12.46 -2.90
N ASP A 15 2.82 12.34 -4.14
CA ASP A 15 2.59 13.34 -5.21
C ASP A 15 1.10 13.58 -5.52
N LYS A 16 0.23 12.63 -5.16
CA LYS A 16 -1.22 12.70 -5.38
C LYS A 16 -2.00 12.77 -4.06
N ILE A 17 -1.33 12.85 -2.92
CA ILE A 17 -1.99 12.85 -1.61
C ILE A 17 -2.85 14.10 -1.41
N ASP A 18 -2.56 15.18 -2.12
CA ASP A 18 -3.33 16.42 -2.05
C ASP A 18 -4.39 16.58 -3.13
N SER A 19 -4.42 15.68 -4.12
CA SER A 19 -5.38 15.73 -5.22
C SER A 19 -6.81 15.45 -4.75
N PRO A 20 -7.86 15.87 -5.47
CA PRO A 20 -9.24 15.65 -5.06
C PRO A 20 -9.65 14.16 -5.08
N GLU A 21 -9.05 13.36 -5.96
CA GLU A 21 -9.44 11.95 -6.12
C GLU A 21 -9.17 11.12 -4.85
N ILE A 22 -10.04 10.17 -4.56
CA ILE A 22 -9.79 9.11 -3.58
C ILE A 22 -8.58 8.31 -4.03
N LEU A 23 -7.58 8.13 -3.16
CA LEU A 23 -6.47 7.24 -3.47
C LEU A 23 -6.81 5.84 -3.01
N LEU A 24 -6.92 4.90 -3.95
CA LEU A 24 -7.25 3.51 -3.65
C LEU A 24 -6.00 2.63 -3.78
N LEU A 25 -5.49 2.13 -2.66
CA LEU A 25 -4.33 1.25 -2.58
C LEU A 25 -4.79 -0.20 -2.66
N VAL A 26 -4.50 -0.87 -3.77
CA VAL A 26 -4.97 -2.24 -4.04
C VAL A 26 -3.80 -3.18 -4.14
N GLY A 27 -3.95 -4.42 -3.69
CA GLY A 27 -2.88 -5.41 -3.76
C GLY A 27 -3.32 -6.76 -3.24
N ALA A 28 -2.47 -7.78 -3.44
CA ALA A 28 -2.69 -9.07 -2.81
C ALA A 28 -2.63 -8.96 -1.27
N ARG A 29 -3.04 -10.01 -0.57
CA ARG A 29 -2.83 -10.07 0.89
C ARG A 29 -1.32 -10.09 1.17
N GLN A 30 -0.91 -9.53 2.30
CA GLN A 30 0.47 -9.55 2.82
C GLN A 30 1.57 -8.86 1.97
N VAL A 31 1.24 -8.16 0.87
CA VAL A 31 2.22 -7.35 0.10
C VAL A 31 2.70 -6.06 0.78
N GLY A 32 2.27 -5.82 2.03
CA GLY A 32 2.65 -4.64 2.82
C GLY A 32 1.75 -3.41 2.62
N LYS A 33 0.46 -3.58 2.28
CA LYS A 33 -0.49 -2.46 2.08
C LYS A 33 -0.64 -1.59 3.33
N THR A 34 -0.87 -2.21 4.49
CA THR A 34 -0.99 -1.50 5.78
C THR A 34 0.32 -0.80 6.15
N SER A 35 1.47 -1.44 5.89
CA SER A 35 2.78 -0.80 6.04
C SER A 35 2.93 0.43 5.15
N ALA A 36 2.48 0.37 3.89
CA ALA A 36 2.49 1.51 2.98
C ALA A 36 1.58 2.65 3.47
N VAL A 37 0.39 2.33 4.00
CA VAL A 37 -0.48 3.33 4.65
C VAL A 37 0.23 4.02 5.81
N HIS A 38 0.88 3.26 6.70
CA HIS A 38 1.63 3.86 7.81
C HIS A 38 2.84 4.70 7.35
N LEU A 39 3.54 4.29 6.29
CA LEU A 39 4.62 5.10 5.68
C LEU A 39 4.08 6.44 5.15
N ILE A 40 2.95 6.43 4.46
CA ILE A 40 2.27 7.64 3.97
C ILE A 40 1.87 8.54 5.15
N MET A 41 1.27 7.96 6.19
CA MET A 41 0.90 8.71 7.40
C MET A 41 2.10 9.35 8.08
N ASN A 42 3.24 8.64 8.17
CA ASN A 42 4.47 9.19 8.73
C ASN A 42 4.98 10.37 7.92
N ARG A 43 5.02 10.26 6.58
CA ARG A 43 5.39 11.38 5.68
C ARG A 43 4.41 12.56 5.80
N LEU A 44 3.12 12.30 6.02
CA LEU A 44 2.14 13.38 6.24
C LEU A 44 2.34 14.11 7.57
N ARG A 45 2.69 13.40 8.65
CA ARG A 45 2.94 14.00 9.98
C ARG A 45 4.09 15.00 9.98
N GLU A 46 5.00 14.92 9.03
CA GLU A 46 6.09 15.89 8.84
C GLU A 46 5.58 17.29 8.42
N ARG A 47 4.37 17.38 7.83
CA ARG A 47 3.82 18.64 7.30
C ARG A 47 2.35 18.93 7.66
N VAL A 48 1.67 17.99 8.31
CA VAL A 48 0.26 18.08 8.70
C VAL A 48 0.14 17.80 10.20
N ASN A 49 -0.71 18.56 10.90
CA ASN A 49 -1.02 18.30 12.30
C ASN A 49 -1.52 16.85 12.46
N PRO A 50 -0.89 16.03 13.34
CA PRO A 50 -1.30 14.65 13.58
C PRO A 50 -2.78 14.47 13.92
N GLN A 51 -3.44 15.46 14.54
CA GLN A 51 -4.87 15.42 14.84
C GLN A 51 -5.77 15.43 13.59
N ASN A 52 -5.23 15.81 12.43
CA ASN A 52 -5.95 15.80 11.17
C ASN A 52 -5.72 14.52 10.35
N ILE A 53 -5.06 13.50 10.92
CA ILE A 53 -4.71 12.24 10.24
C ILE A 53 -5.35 11.09 11.00
N HIS A 54 -6.35 10.46 10.38
CA HIS A 54 -7.16 9.42 10.99
C HIS A 54 -7.02 8.11 10.23
N PHE A 55 -6.83 7.01 10.95
CA PHE A 55 -6.79 5.66 10.37
C PHE A 55 -7.83 4.78 11.02
N PHE A 56 -8.63 4.13 10.19
CA PHE A 56 -9.69 3.22 10.60
C PHE A 56 -9.53 1.91 9.84
N ASP A 57 -9.40 0.81 10.56
CA ASP A 57 -9.34 -0.53 9.99
C ASP A 57 -10.74 -1.15 10.00
N LEU A 58 -11.25 -1.55 8.84
CA LEU A 58 -12.58 -2.13 8.71
C LEU A 58 -12.61 -3.63 9.04
N GLU A 59 -11.48 -4.22 9.44
CA GLU A 59 -11.49 -5.49 10.18
C GLU A 59 -12.05 -5.34 11.60
N ASP A 60 -12.04 -4.12 12.18
CA ASP A 60 -12.75 -3.85 13.43
C ASP A 60 -14.26 -3.75 13.17
N PHE A 61 -15.01 -4.75 13.65
CA PHE A 61 -16.46 -4.83 13.49
C PHE A 61 -17.21 -3.56 13.93
N ARG A 62 -16.71 -2.82 14.93
CA ARG A 62 -17.37 -1.59 15.41
C ARG A 62 -17.27 -0.47 14.38
N ILE A 63 -16.10 -0.34 13.76
CA ILE A 63 -15.85 0.63 12.69
C ILE A 63 -16.61 0.22 11.43
N LEU A 64 -16.57 -1.08 11.08
CA LEU A 64 -17.29 -1.62 9.95
C LEU A 64 -18.81 -1.35 10.04
N ASP A 65 -19.40 -1.56 11.22
CA ASP A 65 -20.83 -1.27 11.47
C ASP A 65 -21.15 0.23 11.27
N LEU A 66 -20.30 1.14 11.75
CA LEU A 66 -20.46 2.59 11.51
C LEU A 66 -20.41 2.93 10.01
N VAL A 67 -19.49 2.32 9.27
CA VAL A 67 -19.36 2.51 7.81
C VAL A 67 -20.58 1.96 7.09
N ASN A 68 -21.07 0.77 7.47
CA ASN A 68 -22.21 0.11 6.86
C ASN A 68 -23.55 0.84 7.16
N LYS A 69 -23.65 1.53 8.30
CA LYS A 69 -24.76 2.46 8.60
C LYS A 69 -24.75 3.72 7.72
N GLY A 70 -23.62 4.01 7.08
CA GLY A 70 -23.51 5.00 6.02
C GLY A 70 -22.69 6.25 6.41
N PRO A 71 -22.37 7.11 5.43
CA PRO A 71 -21.46 8.24 5.60
C PRO A 71 -21.89 9.24 6.68
N ALA A 72 -23.18 9.57 6.77
CA ALA A 72 -23.67 10.55 7.74
C ALA A 72 -23.39 10.11 9.19
N VAL A 73 -23.61 8.83 9.49
CA VAL A 73 -23.35 8.24 10.81
C VAL A 73 -21.85 8.22 11.09
N PHE A 74 -21.05 7.79 10.11
CA PHE A 74 -19.60 7.77 10.25
C PHE A 74 -19.01 9.17 10.46
N ILE A 75 -19.44 10.17 9.70
CA ILE A 75 -19.00 11.56 9.84
C ILE A 75 -19.44 12.13 11.21
N HIS A 76 -20.66 11.84 11.66
CA HIS A 76 -21.11 12.24 13.00
C HIS A 76 -20.20 11.68 14.10
N PHE A 77 -19.85 10.39 14.01
CA PHE A 77 -18.88 9.75 14.89
C PHE A 77 -17.51 10.44 14.86
N LEU A 78 -17.02 10.80 13.66
CA LEU A 78 -15.75 11.54 13.57
C LEU A 78 -15.84 12.88 14.32
N HIS A 79 -16.93 13.63 14.15
CA HIS A 79 -17.11 14.90 14.86
C HIS A 79 -17.25 14.73 16.38
N SER A 80 -17.90 13.66 16.87
CA SER A 80 -18.07 13.42 18.30
C SER A 80 -16.76 12.98 18.97
N GLU A 81 -16.03 12.04 18.37
CA GLU A 81 -14.87 11.42 19.02
C GLU A 81 -13.54 12.11 18.72
N TYR A 82 -13.40 12.74 17.54
CA TYR A 82 -12.11 13.24 17.04
C TYR A 82 -12.04 14.77 16.87
N GLN A 83 -13.08 15.51 17.29
CA GLN A 83 -13.12 16.98 17.23
C GLN A 83 -12.71 17.52 15.86
N ILE A 84 -13.25 16.92 14.79
CA ILE A 84 -12.89 17.27 13.42
C ILE A 84 -13.06 18.77 13.18
N SER A 85 -11.96 19.42 12.82
CA SER A 85 -11.95 20.82 12.43
C SER A 85 -12.40 20.99 10.98
N ASN A 86 -12.73 22.23 10.60
CA ASN A 86 -13.04 22.58 9.20
C ASN A 86 -11.80 22.53 8.27
N MET A 87 -10.61 22.23 8.82
CA MET A 87 -9.40 22.07 8.03
C MET A 87 -9.41 20.71 7.31
N LYS A 88 -8.59 20.60 6.27
CA LYS A 88 -8.41 19.35 5.52
C LYS A 88 -8.02 18.21 6.45
N GLN A 89 -8.81 17.14 6.41
CA GLN A 89 -8.64 15.90 7.16
C GLN A 89 -8.14 14.80 6.22
N TYR A 90 -7.20 13.98 6.66
CA TYR A 90 -6.74 12.80 5.92
C TYR A 90 -7.35 11.56 6.56
N LEU A 91 -8.24 10.92 5.83
CA LEU A 91 -8.99 9.75 6.27
C LEU A 91 -8.46 8.50 5.58
N PHE A 92 -7.78 7.66 6.35
CA PHE A 92 -7.28 6.37 5.89
C PHE A 92 -8.24 5.26 6.29
N LEU A 93 -8.72 4.48 5.31
CA LEU A 93 -9.66 3.37 5.51
C LEU A 93 -9.00 2.05 5.08
N GLY A 94 -8.69 1.21 6.05
CA GLY A 94 -8.10 -0.12 5.83
C GLY A 94 -9.14 -1.15 5.39
N GLU A 95 -8.77 -2.01 4.44
CA GLU A 95 -9.56 -3.16 4.00
C GLU A 95 -11.03 -2.82 3.64
N ILE A 96 -11.20 -1.74 2.87
CA ILE A 96 -12.50 -1.15 2.49
C ILE A 96 -13.47 -2.13 1.83
N GLN A 97 -12.97 -3.21 1.24
CA GLN A 97 -13.80 -4.24 0.61
C GLN A 97 -14.64 -5.03 1.62
N TYR A 98 -14.42 -4.92 2.94
CA TYR A 98 -15.32 -5.53 3.93
C TYR A 98 -16.66 -4.81 4.04
N ALA A 99 -16.73 -3.51 3.73
CA ALA A 99 -18.00 -2.79 3.72
C ALA A 99 -18.99 -3.41 2.71
N ASP A 100 -20.27 -3.26 2.99
CA ASP A 100 -21.34 -3.78 2.14
C ASP A 100 -21.42 -2.98 0.83
N TYR A 101 -21.36 -1.65 0.94
CA TYR A 101 -21.48 -0.71 -0.18
C TYR A 101 -20.31 0.29 -0.23
N PRO A 102 -19.05 -0.17 -0.33
CA PRO A 102 -17.85 0.67 -0.20
C PRO A 102 -17.82 1.79 -1.23
N SER A 103 -18.24 1.49 -2.46
CA SER A 103 -18.20 2.44 -3.58
C SER A 103 -19.20 3.59 -3.40
N ASN A 104 -20.37 3.31 -2.82
CA ASN A 104 -21.36 4.35 -2.50
C ASN A 104 -20.91 5.19 -1.31
N PHE A 105 -20.39 4.55 -0.26
CA PHE A 105 -19.86 5.22 0.92
C PHE A 105 -18.76 6.23 0.54
N LEU A 106 -17.76 5.77 -0.21
CA LEU A 106 -16.64 6.61 -0.67
C LEU A 106 -17.11 7.74 -1.59
N LYS A 107 -18.05 7.47 -2.51
CA LYS A 107 -18.61 8.49 -3.41
C LYS A 107 -19.28 9.62 -2.62
N LEU A 108 -20.09 9.28 -1.63
CA LEU A 108 -20.81 10.26 -0.82
C LEU A 108 -19.86 11.09 0.05
N ILE A 109 -18.81 10.50 0.61
CA ILE A 109 -17.77 11.28 1.32
C ILE A 109 -17.07 12.25 0.37
N HIS A 110 -16.63 11.77 -0.80
CA HIS A 110 -15.94 12.61 -1.78
C HIS A 110 -16.82 13.77 -2.28
N ASP A 111 -18.10 13.49 -2.59
CA ASP A 111 -18.98 14.48 -3.22
C ASP A 111 -19.56 15.50 -2.21
N HIS A 112 -19.82 15.09 -0.96
CA HIS A 112 -20.48 15.95 0.04
C HIS A 112 -19.57 16.45 1.17
N HIS A 113 -18.40 15.83 1.36
CA HIS A 113 -17.47 16.18 2.44
C HIS A 113 -16.04 16.38 1.91
N PRO A 114 -15.82 17.40 1.04
CA PRO A 114 -14.53 17.63 0.36
C PRO A 114 -13.37 17.97 1.30
N GLN A 115 -13.65 18.28 2.58
CA GLN A 115 -12.61 18.44 3.60
C GLN A 115 -11.86 17.14 3.90
N PHE A 116 -12.46 15.96 3.62
CA PHE A 116 -11.81 14.67 3.82
C PHE A 116 -11.09 14.22 2.55
N LYS A 117 -9.75 14.23 2.61
CA LYS A 117 -8.93 13.47 1.68
C LYS A 117 -8.99 11.99 2.06
N VAL A 118 -9.61 11.18 1.23
CA VAL A 118 -9.73 9.74 1.49
C VAL A 118 -8.59 8.96 0.83
N VAL A 119 -7.95 8.10 1.62
CA VAL A 119 -7.04 7.05 1.16
C VAL A 119 -7.59 5.71 1.64
N ALA A 120 -8.09 4.89 0.73
CA ALA A 120 -8.63 3.58 1.07
C ALA A 120 -7.65 2.48 0.64
N SER A 121 -7.56 1.40 1.40
CA SER A 121 -6.82 0.20 0.99
C SER A 121 -7.76 -0.99 0.86
N GLY A 122 -7.41 -1.96 0.03
CA GLY A 122 -8.15 -3.21 0.00
C GLY A 122 -7.38 -4.39 -0.57
N SER A 123 -7.71 -5.58 -0.08
CA SER A 123 -7.15 -6.83 -0.58
C SER A 123 -7.97 -7.41 -1.73
N SER A 124 -7.26 -7.95 -2.72
CA SER A 124 -7.77 -8.64 -3.91
C SER A 124 -8.36 -7.74 -5.00
N THR A 125 -7.69 -7.77 -6.16
CA THR A 125 -8.15 -7.08 -7.38
C THR A 125 -9.52 -7.60 -7.84
N LEU A 126 -9.87 -8.86 -7.51
CA LEU A 126 -11.14 -9.48 -7.90
C LEU A 126 -12.32 -8.99 -7.04
N SER A 127 -12.20 -9.00 -5.70
CA SER A 127 -13.26 -8.49 -4.81
C SER A 127 -13.47 -6.99 -5.01
N ILE A 128 -12.37 -6.25 -5.20
CA ILE A 128 -12.43 -4.83 -5.48
C ILE A 128 -13.04 -4.60 -6.87
N ARG A 129 -12.67 -5.34 -7.91
CA ARG A 129 -13.35 -5.22 -9.22
C ARG A 129 -14.84 -5.54 -9.12
N GLN A 130 -15.24 -6.50 -8.28
CA GLN A 130 -16.64 -6.88 -8.11
C GLN A 130 -17.47 -5.90 -7.28
N LYS A 131 -16.95 -5.41 -6.14
CA LYS A 131 -17.64 -4.44 -5.27
C LYS A 131 -17.57 -3.00 -5.79
N PHE A 132 -16.62 -2.71 -6.68
CA PHE A 132 -16.44 -1.41 -7.32
C PHE A 132 -16.84 -1.42 -8.80
N LYS A 133 -17.78 -2.30 -9.17
CA LYS A 133 -18.21 -2.56 -10.57
C LYS A 133 -18.55 -1.29 -11.37
N ASP A 134 -19.07 -0.20 -10.77
CA ASP A 134 -19.47 0.99 -11.56
C ASP A 134 -19.30 2.40 -10.93
N SER A 135 -19.08 2.61 -9.62
CA SER A 135 -19.50 3.90 -9.00
C SER A 135 -18.44 4.94 -8.59
N LEU A 136 -17.16 4.77 -8.94
CA LEU A 136 -16.09 5.74 -8.60
C LEU A 136 -15.35 6.32 -9.83
N ALA A 137 -15.90 6.17 -11.03
CA ALA A 137 -15.32 6.73 -12.24
C ALA A 137 -15.07 8.24 -12.10
N GLY A 138 -13.87 8.69 -12.46
CA GLY A 138 -13.41 10.08 -12.31
C GLY A 138 -13.12 10.55 -10.88
N ARG A 139 -13.47 9.76 -9.85
CA ARG A 139 -13.31 10.13 -8.43
C ARG A 139 -12.21 9.36 -7.70
N LYS A 140 -11.61 8.35 -8.34
CA LYS A 140 -10.55 7.53 -7.74
C LYS A 140 -9.30 7.50 -8.61
N ARG A 141 -8.16 7.37 -7.94
CA ARG A 141 -6.88 7.02 -8.51
C ARG A 141 -6.38 5.74 -7.84
N VAL A 142 -6.17 4.71 -8.65
CA VAL A 142 -5.79 3.38 -8.15
C VAL A 142 -4.27 3.25 -8.15
N PHE A 143 -3.70 2.84 -7.02
CA PHE A 143 -2.31 2.47 -6.88
C PHE A 143 -2.22 0.98 -6.56
N GLN A 144 -1.64 0.22 -7.48
CA GLN A 144 -1.41 -1.21 -7.29
C GLN A 144 -0.10 -1.39 -6.49
N ILE A 145 -0.22 -1.92 -5.27
CA ILE A 145 0.89 -2.34 -4.43
C ILE A 145 1.21 -3.79 -4.79
N HIS A 146 2.42 -4.00 -5.32
CA HIS A 146 2.95 -5.31 -5.63
C HIS A 146 3.84 -5.83 -4.49
N THR A 147 4.25 -7.09 -4.59
CA THR A 147 5.43 -7.59 -3.88
C THR A 147 6.66 -6.72 -4.20
N LEU A 148 7.71 -6.88 -3.41
CA LEU A 148 8.97 -6.16 -3.62
C LEU A 148 9.49 -6.44 -5.02
N ASN A 149 9.90 -5.38 -5.72
CA ASN A 149 10.76 -5.54 -6.89
C ASN A 149 12.19 -5.89 -6.44
N PHE A 150 13.08 -6.23 -7.39
CA PHE A 150 14.42 -6.69 -7.02
C PHE A 150 15.24 -5.63 -6.27
N LYS A 151 15.10 -4.34 -6.61
CA LYS A 151 15.77 -3.26 -5.88
C LYS A 151 15.24 -3.11 -4.45
N GLU A 152 13.92 -3.17 -4.26
CA GLU A 152 13.30 -3.20 -2.93
C GLU A 152 13.71 -4.45 -2.14
N PHE A 153 13.81 -5.61 -2.79
CA PHE A 153 14.31 -6.85 -2.19
C PHE A 153 15.72 -6.65 -1.61
N LEU A 154 16.64 -6.07 -2.38
CA LEU A 154 18.00 -5.75 -1.91
C LEU A 154 17.98 -4.84 -0.68
N ILE A 155 17.13 -3.81 -0.67
CA ILE A 155 16.95 -2.91 0.48
C ILE A 155 16.45 -3.68 1.71
N PHE A 156 15.46 -4.56 1.54
CA PHE A 156 14.92 -5.39 2.62
C PHE A 156 15.96 -6.40 3.16
N ARG A 157 16.93 -6.78 2.33
CA ARG A 157 18.09 -7.61 2.69
C ARG A 157 19.28 -6.81 3.23
N ASN A 158 19.10 -5.52 3.51
CA ASN A 158 20.15 -4.58 3.94
C ASN A 158 21.31 -4.44 2.93
N GLN A 159 21.09 -4.78 1.65
CA GLN A 159 22.06 -4.65 0.56
C GLN A 159 21.93 -3.29 -0.14
N HIS A 160 21.98 -2.21 0.64
CA HIS A 160 21.77 -0.84 0.12
C HIS A 160 22.76 -0.46 -0.99
N LYS A 161 24.03 -0.87 -0.86
CA LYS A 161 25.08 -0.61 -1.86
C LYS A 161 24.76 -1.23 -3.22
N LEU A 162 24.21 -2.45 -3.24
CA LEU A 162 23.80 -3.12 -4.47
C LEU A 162 22.53 -2.49 -5.03
N ALA A 163 21.58 -2.12 -4.17
CA ALA A 163 20.34 -1.45 -4.58
C ALA A 163 20.61 -0.09 -5.26
N GLU A 164 21.64 0.64 -4.83
CA GLU A 164 22.06 1.91 -5.45
C GLU A 164 22.62 1.74 -6.87
N LEU A 165 23.12 0.54 -7.22
CA LEU A 165 23.57 0.23 -8.59
C LEU A 165 22.39 0.09 -9.55
N LEU A 166 21.21 -0.26 -9.01
CA LEU A 166 20.02 -0.48 -9.80
C LEU A 166 19.25 0.81 -10.01
N LEU A 167 18.75 0.96 -11.23
CA LEU A 167 17.82 2.02 -11.55
C LEU A 167 16.52 1.88 -10.73
N PRO A 168 15.86 2.99 -10.38
CA PRO A 168 14.50 2.92 -9.88
C PRO A 168 13.61 2.14 -10.85
N SER A 169 12.69 1.32 -10.33
CA SER A 169 11.81 0.51 -11.19
C SER A 169 10.74 1.34 -11.90
N ILE A 170 10.71 2.65 -11.66
CA ILE A 170 9.66 3.56 -12.10
C ILE A 170 10.31 4.87 -12.57
N PHE A 171 9.90 5.36 -13.76
CA PHE A 171 10.40 6.58 -14.41
C PHE A 171 11.91 6.61 -14.57
N VAL A 172 12.38 5.98 -15.64
CA VAL A 172 13.78 6.08 -16.08
C VAL A 172 13.82 6.94 -17.33
N ASP A 173 14.48 8.08 -17.26
CA ASP A 173 14.75 8.90 -18.43
C ASP A 173 16.05 8.47 -19.13
N ILE A 174 16.24 8.91 -20.37
CA ILE A 174 17.41 8.55 -21.18
C ILE A 174 18.71 8.98 -20.48
N LYS A 175 18.70 10.13 -19.79
CA LYS A 175 19.87 10.65 -19.07
C LYS A 175 20.28 9.72 -17.93
N THR A 176 19.31 9.18 -17.21
CA THR A 176 19.55 8.23 -16.11
C THR A 176 20.13 6.92 -16.65
N ILE A 177 19.66 6.43 -17.79
CA ILE A 177 20.24 5.24 -18.45
C ILE A 177 21.68 5.52 -18.88
N GLN A 178 21.93 6.69 -19.47
CA GLN A 178 23.27 7.08 -19.92
C GLN A 178 24.26 7.28 -18.77
N ALA A 179 23.78 7.59 -17.56
CA ALA A 179 24.60 7.73 -16.35
C ALA A 179 24.93 6.39 -15.68
N ILE A 180 24.43 5.26 -16.18
CA ILE A 180 24.74 3.93 -15.62
C ILE A 180 26.24 3.65 -15.78
N ASN A 181 26.89 3.36 -14.66
CA ASN A 181 28.25 2.85 -14.65
C ASN A 181 28.25 1.33 -14.77
N TRP A 182 28.37 0.83 -16.01
CA TRP A 182 28.37 -0.60 -16.32
C TRP A 182 29.53 -1.35 -15.67
N ASP A 183 30.72 -0.74 -15.58
CA ASP A 183 31.88 -1.36 -14.96
C ASP A 183 31.62 -1.66 -13.48
N ARG A 184 30.94 -0.73 -12.77
CA ARG A 184 30.56 -0.92 -11.37
C ARG A 184 29.51 -2.02 -11.20
N ILE A 185 28.57 -2.16 -12.14
CA ILE A 185 27.59 -3.25 -12.11
C ILE A 185 28.30 -4.59 -12.36
N LEU A 186 29.17 -4.66 -13.37
CA LEU A 186 29.93 -5.86 -13.69
C LEU A 186 30.85 -6.29 -12.55
N PHE A 187 31.45 -5.34 -11.84
CA PHE A 187 32.27 -5.62 -10.66
C PHE A 187 31.50 -6.35 -9.54
N HIS A 188 30.20 -6.07 -9.39
CA HIS A 188 29.32 -6.71 -8.41
C HIS A 188 28.43 -7.80 -9.01
N ALA A 189 28.74 -8.31 -10.21
CA ALA A 189 27.88 -9.25 -10.93
C ALA A 189 27.61 -10.52 -10.13
N ASP A 190 28.62 -11.09 -9.47
CA ASP A 190 28.47 -12.32 -8.68
C ASP A 190 27.55 -12.11 -7.46
N GLU A 191 27.73 -10.99 -6.74
CA GLU A 191 26.87 -10.63 -5.60
C GLU A 191 25.41 -10.40 -6.04
N LEU A 192 25.22 -9.67 -7.15
CA LEU A 192 23.90 -9.44 -7.74
C LEU A 192 23.26 -10.74 -8.20
N SER A 193 24.03 -11.64 -8.81
CA SER A 193 23.56 -12.95 -9.27
C SER A 193 23.06 -13.78 -8.09
N GLY A 194 23.84 -13.90 -7.01
CA GLY A 194 23.42 -14.65 -5.82
C GLY A 194 22.17 -14.07 -5.15
N MET A 195 22.05 -12.73 -5.09
CA MET A 195 20.82 -12.09 -4.60
C MET A 195 19.63 -12.32 -5.53
N PHE A 196 19.84 -12.30 -6.84
CA PHE A 196 18.80 -12.53 -7.83
C PHE A 196 18.32 -13.97 -7.84
N GLU A 197 19.20 -14.96 -7.68
CA GLU A 197 18.84 -16.36 -7.49
C GLU A 197 17.91 -16.52 -6.29
N GLU A 198 18.23 -15.90 -5.16
CA GLU A 198 17.37 -15.93 -3.98
C GLU A 198 16.00 -15.28 -4.27
N PHE A 199 16.00 -14.11 -4.88
CA PHE A 199 14.77 -13.42 -5.28
C PHE A 199 13.92 -14.25 -6.26
N ALA A 200 14.55 -14.95 -7.21
CA ALA A 200 13.86 -15.80 -8.17
C ALA A 200 13.25 -17.05 -7.50
N LEU A 201 13.94 -17.61 -6.50
CA LEU A 201 13.48 -18.79 -5.75
C LEU A 201 12.34 -18.48 -4.78
N TYR A 202 12.42 -17.38 -4.02
CA TYR A 202 11.47 -17.08 -2.94
C TYR A 202 10.52 -15.91 -3.25
N GLY A 203 10.76 -15.19 -4.34
CA GLY A 203 9.97 -14.03 -4.73
C GLY A 203 10.22 -12.79 -3.88
N GLY A 204 9.32 -11.82 -4.04
CA GLY A 204 9.39 -10.51 -3.37
C GLY A 204 8.41 -10.32 -2.22
N ASP A 205 7.84 -11.37 -1.63
CA ASP A 205 6.91 -11.18 -0.51
C ASP A 205 7.65 -10.60 0.72
N PRO A 206 7.24 -9.44 1.27
CA PRO A 206 7.98 -8.79 2.34
C PRO A 206 8.25 -9.67 3.57
N ALA A 207 7.28 -10.51 3.96
CA ALA A 207 7.44 -11.37 5.13
C ALA A 207 8.45 -12.50 4.87
N VAL A 208 8.43 -13.07 3.66
CA VAL A 208 9.37 -14.11 3.23
C VAL A 208 10.79 -13.54 3.12
N VAL A 209 10.93 -12.35 2.53
CA VAL A 209 12.24 -11.71 2.29
C VAL A 209 12.94 -11.33 3.60
N LEU A 210 12.18 -10.92 4.61
CA LEU A 210 12.71 -10.58 5.94
C LEU A 210 13.16 -11.79 6.75
N ASN A 211 12.70 -13.00 6.40
CA ASN A 211 13.20 -14.21 7.05
C ASN A 211 14.60 -14.56 6.51
N HIS A 212 15.50 -15.05 7.36
CA HIS A 212 16.84 -15.48 6.97
C HIS A 212 16.96 -17.01 6.85
N ASP A 213 16.09 -17.77 7.52
CA ASP A 213 16.06 -19.22 7.45
C ASP A 213 15.38 -19.71 6.16
N LYS A 214 15.98 -20.72 5.50
CA LYS A 214 15.47 -21.23 4.23
C LYS A 214 14.21 -22.09 4.42
N ASN A 215 14.15 -22.89 5.49
CA ASN A 215 13.00 -23.75 5.75
C ASN A 215 11.78 -22.91 6.10
N ASP A 216 11.96 -21.90 6.95
CA ASP A 216 10.87 -20.98 7.30
C ASP A 216 10.32 -20.23 6.07
N LYS A 217 11.19 -19.84 5.12
CA LYS A 217 10.74 -19.23 3.86
C LYS A 217 9.85 -20.15 3.06
N VAL A 218 10.24 -21.42 2.94
CA VAL A 218 9.47 -22.42 2.20
C VAL A 218 8.13 -22.64 2.89
N GLU A 219 8.11 -22.76 4.23
CA GLU A 219 6.88 -22.92 4.99
C GLU A 219 5.92 -21.72 4.81
N LEU A 220 6.43 -20.49 4.91
CA LEU A 220 5.65 -19.27 4.67
C LEU A 220 5.07 -19.21 3.25
N LEU A 221 5.82 -19.64 2.24
CA LEU A 221 5.34 -19.70 0.86
C LEU A 221 4.25 -20.74 0.68
N LEU A 222 4.41 -21.93 1.26
CA LEU A 222 3.39 -23.00 1.22
C LEU A 222 2.10 -22.58 1.93
N GLU A 223 2.20 -21.90 3.07
CA GLU A 223 1.04 -21.36 3.77
C GLU A 223 0.27 -20.35 2.91
N LYS A 224 1.00 -19.45 2.25
CA LYS A 224 0.42 -18.45 1.34
C LYS A 224 -0.27 -19.09 0.14
N GLU A 225 0.34 -20.11 -0.47
CA GLU A 225 -0.26 -20.85 -1.58
C GLU A 225 -1.57 -21.50 -1.15
N LYS A 226 -1.59 -22.19 -0.01
CA LYS A 226 -2.78 -22.81 0.57
C LYS A 226 -3.89 -21.78 0.81
N ASN A 227 -3.56 -20.62 1.39
CA ASN A 227 -4.53 -19.56 1.64
C ASN A 227 -5.09 -18.94 0.35
N CYS A 228 -4.27 -18.84 -0.70
CA CYS A 228 -4.70 -18.37 -2.01
C CYS A 228 -5.69 -19.36 -2.66
N LEU A 229 -5.41 -20.67 -2.57
CA LEU A 229 -6.28 -21.73 -3.08
C LEU A 229 -7.62 -21.80 -2.33
N LEU A 230 -7.64 -21.53 -1.01
CA LEU A 230 -8.87 -21.43 -0.23
C LEU A 230 -9.73 -20.24 -0.67
N ALA A 231 -9.12 -19.08 -0.90
CA ALA A 231 -9.82 -17.86 -1.32
C ALA A 231 -10.41 -17.93 -2.74
N LEU A 232 -10.00 -18.89 -3.57
CA LEU A 232 -10.60 -19.14 -4.90
C LEU A 232 -11.82 -20.07 -4.85
N LYS A 233 -12.06 -20.73 -3.71
CA LYS A 233 -13.20 -21.65 -3.51
C LYS A 233 -14.41 -20.97 -2.86
N GLU A 234 -14.26 -19.71 -2.42
CA GLU A 234 -15.30 -18.84 -1.88
C GLU A 234 -15.81 -17.87 -2.94
#